data_AF-A0A8T1V7S2-F1
#
_entry.id   AF-A0A8T1V7S2-F1
#
_cell.length_a   1.000
_cell.length_b   1.000
_cell.length_c   1.000
_cell.angle_alpha   90.00
_cell.angle_beta   90.00
_cell.angle_gamma   90.00
#
_symmetry.space_group_name_H-M   'P 1'
#
loop_
_entity.id
_entity.type
_entity.pdbx_description
1 polymer ?
#
loop_
_entity_poly.entity_id
_entity_poly.type
_entity_poly.pdbx_seq_one_letter_code
_entity_poly.pdbx_strand_id
1 'polypeptide(L)'
;MKVIPSVLALGAFVTALVFSPQAVRAQADVVEAEPGTDLFNQFRPVYHFTPREKWMNDPCAPYYDQETGLYHMFYQLNPNSTIWGNMTWGHAVSKDQVTWEDYPNALYPFQDKWDQLGVFSGFSMDNAIDGKHTVFYTGVTALPISWRKEYLFGEHVVYATTEDGGKTWQKGSEPLIELPPTGLNVTGWRDPMPFHSKSLDAHFGYDATNGSNYLLVAGGIHEVGPRIFLYHAEDYVNWEYKGYLLSQEKNTTFSPYSANWGYNFETTIYREMADEDGELHNVMLFAAEGDPNRYPMWATGSFGSGGGCGVETDPEAGLFTPLMVGVSDRSDWYANSIYTDKDGKNVLIGWITEDNNFTTGQPQGWDGMLSVPREVGITIVRDIYDVDEHLVGKGDWVVSDLKDVSCADGSAKQSKTIKTLGVKPLSDLQLLRNENAHEEVASVSVNATSEVLKSTGKSFELIAEVAEFERGSKVGFEVRRSSEGDEVTTIVYDDTEKKVVIDRSSSSTADCAVFADNGVKPVTESVWGYFYLYDIFTGAVAQQADVCEAKREKLSFHVFVDVSSVEVFVNGRFALSARIYPCAGKTGSDGIALTATGSATFENVQVWTEPKHAWAEERVVPTF
;
A
#
# COMPACT_ATOMS: atom_id res chain seq x y z
N MET A 1 54.73 18.25 -35.45
CA MET A 1 54.04 17.44 -36.48
C MET A 1 53.72 16.09 -35.86
N LYS A 2 52.43 15.80 -35.60
CA LYS A 2 51.59 14.91 -36.45
C LYS A 2 52.16 13.47 -36.46
N VAL A 3 51.51 12.38 -36.07
CA VAL A 3 50.10 11.98 -35.89
C VAL A 3 50.13 10.71 -35.01
N ILE A 4 49.14 10.47 -34.14
CA ILE A 4 48.78 9.10 -33.72
C ILE A 4 47.29 8.92 -34.02
N PRO A 5 46.90 7.87 -34.78
CA PRO A 5 45.52 7.59 -35.11
C PRO A 5 44.82 6.71 -34.08
N SER A 6 43.50 6.79 -34.16
CA SER A 6 42.43 6.17 -33.39
C SER A 6 42.41 4.64 -33.38
N VAL A 7 41.93 4.05 -32.29
CA VAL A 7 41.11 2.81 -32.29
C VAL A 7 40.02 2.96 -31.23
N LEU A 8 38.76 2.94 -31.68
CA LEU A 8 37.56 2.77 -30.87
C LEU A 8 37.52 1.36 -30.27
N ALA A 9 37.11 1.25 -29.01
CA ALA A 9 36.51 0.04 -28.47
C ALA A 9 35.28 0.42 -27.63
N LEU A 10 34.09 0.17 -28.20
CA LEU A 10 32.84 0.12 -27.46
C LEU A 10 32.88 -1.12 -26.53
N GLY A 11 32.68 -0.91 -25.24
CA GLY A 11 32.44 -1.97 -24.26
C GLY A 11 31.20 -1.60 -23.45
N ALA A 12 30.11 -2.34 -23.67
CA ALA A 12 28.88 -2.24 -22.89
C ALA A 12 29.12 -2.78 -21.46
N PHE A 13 28.75 -1.99 -20.45
CA PHE A 13 28.65 -2.43 -19.07
C PHE A 13 27.18 -2.40 -18.66
N VAL A 14 26.58 -3.59 -18.56
CA VAL A 14 25.34 -3.83 -17.83
C VAL A 14 25.77 -4.15 -16.40
N THR A 15 25.38 -3.32 -15.43
CA THR A 15 25.57 -3.61 -14.00
C THR A 15 24.22 -3.65 -13.30
N ALA A 16 23.81 -4.88 -13.03
CA ALA A 16 22.75 -5.26 -12.11
C ALA A 16 23.03 -4.73 -10.68
N LEU A 17 21.95 -4.55 -9.93
CA LEU A 17 21.94 -4.30 -8.49
C LEU A 17 22.83 -5.32 -7.75
N VAL A 18 23.77 -4.85 -6.92
CA VAL A 18 24.67 -5.72 -6.14
C VAL A 18 24.24 -5.69 -4.67
N PHE A 19 23.64 -6.79 -4.21
CA PHE A 19 23.72 -7.25 -2.83
C PHE A 19 25.08 -7.93 -2.58
N SER A 20 25.54 -7.92 -1.33
CA SER A 20 26.85 -8.40 -0.86
C SER A 20 27.39 -9.68 -1.52
N PRO A 21 28.73 -9.79 -1.74
CA PRO A 21 29.32 -10.83 -2.57
C PRO A 21 29.40 -12.17 -1.82
N GLN A 22 28.47 -13.09 -2.11
CA GLN A 22 28.76 -14.52 -2.08
C GLN A 22 28.95 -15.03 -3.51
N ALA A 23 29.85 -16.00 -3.66
CA ALA A 23 30.41 -16.44 -4.94
C ALA A 23 29.33 -16.75 -5.99
N VAL A 24 29.32 -15.96 -7.07
CA VAL A 24 28.50 -16.19 -8.26
C VAL A 24 28.96 -17.49 -8.93
N ARG A 25 28.26 -18.59 -8.68
CA ARG A 25 28.13 -19.63 -9.70
C ARG A 25 27.31 -19.00 -10.82
N ALA A 26 27.76 -19.14 -12.07
CA ALA A 26 26.95 -18.84 -13.23
C ALA A 26 25.70 -19.73 -13.17
N GLN A 27 24.60 -19.19 -12.64
CA GLN A 27 23.31 -19.85 -12.59
C GLN A 27 22.74 -19.78 -14.02
N ALA A 28 22.30 -20.92 -14.54
CA ALA A 28 21.65 -20.98 -15.85
C ALA A 28 20.46 -20.03 -15.87
N ASP A 29 20.16 -19.43 -17.03
CA ASP A 29 18.99 -18.56 -17.22
C ASP A 29 17.75 -19.22 -16.61
N VAL A 30 17.06 -18.50 -15.72
CA VAL A 30 15.83 -18.99 -15.08
C VAL A 30 14.81 -19.28 -16.18
N VAL A 31 14.35 -20.52 -16.26
CA VAL A 31 13.28 -20.90 -17.18
C VAL A 31 11.95 -20.51 -16.54
N GLU A 32 11.32 -19.48 -17.08
CA GLU A 32 10.02 -18.99 -16.66
C GLU A 32 8.92 -19.98 -17.07
N ALA A 33 7.98 -20.25 -16.16
CA ALA A 33 6.82 -21.08 -16.45
C ALA A 33 5.82 -20.36 -17.37
N GLU A 34 5.25 -21.10 -18.31
CA GLU A 34 4.19 -20.60 -19.18
C GLU A 34 2.83 -20.56 -18.45
N PRO A 35 1.94 -19.61 -18.79
CA PRO A 35 0.58 -19.56 -18.25
C PRO A 35 -0.15 -20.90 -18.36
N GLY A 36 -0.85 -21.28 -17.29
CA GLY A 36 -1.64 -22.52 -17.22
C GLY A 36 -0.86 -23.77 -16.79
N THR A 37 0.46 -23.69 -16.62
CA THR A 37 1.26 -24.79 -16.05
C THR A 37 1.10 -24.90 -14.54
N ASP A 38 1.42 -26.07 -13.96
CA ASP A 38 1.37 -26.28 -12.50
C ASP A 38 2.26 -25.29 -11.74
N LEU A 39 3.49 -25.04 -12.24
CA LEU A 39 4.43 -24.10 -11.61
C LEU A 39 3.93 -22.66 -11.67
N PHE A 40 3.31 -22.26 -12.78
CA PHE A 40 2.71 -20.93 -12.90
C PHE A 40 1.58 -20.70 -11.90
N ASN A 41 0.76 -21.74 -11.66
CA ASN A 41 -0.40 -21.68 -10.77
C ASN A 41 -0.10 -21.99 -9.30
N GLN A 42 1.05 -22.61 -8.99
CA GLN A 42 1.37 -23.15 -7.67
C GLN A 42 1.18 -22.15 -6.54
N PHE A 43 1.63 -20.91 -6.75
CA PHE A 43 1.54 -19.82 -5.78
C PHE A 43 0.69 -18.66 -6.29
N ARG A 44 -0.09 -18.85 -7.35
CA ARG A 44 -0.82 -17.75 -7.98
C ARG A 44 -2.12 -17.45 -7.23
N PRO A 45 -2.35 -16.20 -6.80
CA PRO A 45 -3.60 -15.80 -6.16
C PRO A 45 -4.83 -16.04 -7.05
N VAL A 46 -5.98 -16.32 -6.44
CA VAL A 46 -7.26 -16.59 -7.08
C VAL A 46 -8.09 -15.32 -7.26
N TYR A 47 -8.08 -14.42 -6.28
CA TYR A 47 -8.94 -13.25 -6.24
C TYR A 47 -8.20 -11.91 -6.11
N HIS A 48 -6.89 -11.91 -5.94
CA HIS A 48 -6.12 -10.67 -6.06
C HIS A 48 -5.94 -10.26 -7.51
N PHE A 49 -5.72 -8.95 -7.70
CA PHE A 49 -5.34 -8.42 -9.00
C PHE A 49 -3.90 -8.83 -9.33
N THR A 50 -3.69 -9.46 -10.49
CA THR A 50 -2.38 -9.97 -10.94
C THR A 50 -2.15 -9.61 -12.41
N PRO A 51 -0.89 -9.46 -12.87
CA PRO A 51 -0.66 -9.26 -14.29
C PRO A 51 -0.97 -10.56 -15.02
N ARG A 52 -1.30 -10.56 -16.32
CA ARG A 52 -1.50 -11.82 -17.07
C ARG A 52 -0.35 -12.79 -16.88
N GLU A 53 0.87 -12.27 -16.93
CA GLU A 53 2.15 -12.95 -16.72
C GLU A 53 3.23 -11.87 -16.55
N LYS A 54 4.48 -12.29 -16.31
CA LYS A 54 5.65 -11.43 -16.17
C LYS A 54 5.55 -10.48 -14.98
N TRP A 55 6.24 -9.34 -15.03
CA TRP A 55 6.41 -8.43 -13.91
C TRP A 55 5.27 -7.40 -13.82
N MET A 56 4.76 -7.18 -12.61
CA MET A 56 4.05 -5.95 -12.28
C MET A 56 4.58 -5.27 -11.01
N ASN A 57 4.35 -3.97 -10.92
CA ASN A 57 4.47 -3.23 -9.67
C ASN A 57 3.35 -2.19 -9.53
N ASP A 58 3.73 -0.93 -9.25
CA ASP A 58 2.89 0.20 -8.87
C ASP A 58 1.53 0.23 -9.59
N PRO A 59 0.41 0.26 -8.85
CA PRO A 59 -0.87 0.66 -9.42
C PRO A 59 -0.79 2.12 -9.90
N CYS A 60 -1.10 2.32 -11.17
CA CYS A 60 -1.01 3.61 -11.85
C CYS A 60 -2.43 4.14 -12.12
N ALA A 61 -2.70 5.39 -11.75
CA ALA A 61 -3.89 6.13 -12.14
C ALA A 61 -5.25 5.37 -12.12
N PRO A 62 -5.60 4.61 -11.05
CA PRO A 62 -6.92 3.99 -10.98
C PRO A 62 -8.01 5.08 -10.92
N TYR A 63 -9.15 4.84 -11.56
CA TYR A 63 -10.31 5.74 -11.48
C TYR A 63 -11.62 5.01 -11.79
N TYR A 64 -12.73 5.63 -11.41
CA TYR A 64 -14.07 5.24 -11.83
C TYR A 64 -14.58 6.20 -12.90
N ASP A 65 -14.91 5.67 -14.07
CA ASP A 65 -15.54 6.40 -15.16
C ASP A 65 -17.06 6.40 -14.98
N GLN A 66 -17.63 7.58 -14.69
CA GLN A 66 -19.06 7.73 -14.52
C GLN A 66 -19.85 7.56 -15.81
N GLU A 67 -19.26 7.84 -16.97
CA GLU A 67 -19.95 7.76 -18.27
C GLU A 67 -20.08 6.31 -18.72
N THR A 68 -19.03 5.50 -18.57
CA THR A 68 -19.05 4.09 -18.94
C THR A 68 -19.50 3.16 -17.81
N GLY A 69 -19.45 3.62 -16.56
CA GLY A 69 -19.73 2.81 -15.37
C GLY A 69 -18.63 1.77 -15.10
N LEU A 70 -17.40 2.02 -15.55
CA LEU A 70 -16.27 1.14 -15.42
C LEU A 70 -15.23 1.70 -14.45
N TYR A 71 -14.66 0.81 -13.65
CA TYR A 71 -13.43 1.06 -12.92
C TYR A 71 -12.26 0.71 -13.82
N HIS A 72 -11.30 1.62 -13.94
CA HIS A 72 -10.06 1.42 -14.66
C HIS A 72 -8.93 1.22 -13.66
N MET A 73 -8.16 0.15 -13.83
CA MET A 73 -6.94 -0.12 -13.08
C MET A 73 -5.77 -0.24 -14.04
N PHE A 74 -4.79 0.66 -13.91
CA PHE A 74 -3.51 0.54 -14.60
C PHE A 74 -2.43 0.14 -13.61
N TYR A 75 -1.34 -0.39 -14.12
CA TYR A 75 -0.20 -0.81 -13.31
C TYR A 75 1.06 -0.82 -14.15
N GLN A 76 2.22 -0.55 -13.54
CA GLN A 76 3.49 -0.75 -14.22
C GLN A 76 3.69 -2.23 -14.57
N LEU A 77 4.05 -2.50 -15.83
CA LEU A 77 4.19 -3.83 -16.40
C LEU A 77 5.47 -3.91 -17.24
N ASN A 78 6.28 -4.96 -17.04
CA ASN A 78 7.23 -5.40 -18.06
C ASN A 78 6.64 -6.57 -18.84
N PRO A 79 6.21 -6.40 -20.10
CA PRO A 79 5.59 -7.48 -20.87
C PRO A 79 6.58 -8.56 -21.32
N ASN A 80 7.89 -8.34 -21.17
CA ASN A 80 8.92 -9.19 -21.76
C ASN A 80 9.75 -9.98 -20.74
N SER A 81 9.57 -9.74 -19.44
CA SER A 81 10.37 -10.41 -18.40
C SER A 81 9.72 -10.28 -17.03
N THR A 82 9.96 -11.24 -16.14
CA THR A 82 9.63 -11.16 -14.72
C THR A 82 10.61 -10.31 -13.91
N ILE A 83 11.37 -9.43 -14.55
CA ILE A 83 12.32 -8.52 -13.90
C ILE A 83 11.96 -7.10 -14.31
N TRP A 84 12.11 -6.16 -13.38
CA TRP A 84 11.90 -4.74 -13.65
C TRP A 84 12.76 -4.23 -14.83
N GLY A 85 12.12 -3.55 -15.77
CA GLY A 85 12.71 -2.85 -16.91
C GLY A 85 11.68 -2.66 -18.04
N ASN A 86 11.93 -1.75 -18.99
CA ASN A 86 11.02 -1.50 -20.13
C ASN A 86 9.55 -1.27 -19.68
N MET A 87 9.36 -0.40 -18.67
CA MET A 87 8.05 -0.17 -18.05
C MET A 87 7.01 0.33 -19.05
N THR A 88 5.87 -0.35 -19.05
CA THR A 88 4.63 -0.04 -19.76
C THR A 88 3.51 0.10 -18.72
N TRP A 89 2.35 0.61 -19.12
CA TRP A 89 1.14 0.52 -18.28
C TRP A 89 0.25 -0.61 -18.76
N GLY A 90 0.16 -1.70 -17.98
CA GLY A 90 -0.90 -2.68 -18.11
C GLY A 90 -2.26 -2.06 -17.76
N HIS A 91 -3.34 -2.64 -18.24
CA HIS A 91 -4.70 -2.10 -18.07
C HIS A 91 -5.72 -3.22 -17.93
N ALA A 92 -6.60 -3.08 -16.95
CA ALA A 92 -7.81 -3.88 -16.82
C ALA A 92 -8.98 -2.99 -16.38
N VAL A 93 -10.19 -3.47 -16.62
CA VAL A 93 -11.43 -2.80 -16.21
C VAL A 93 -12.30 -3.71 -15.36
N SER A 94 -13.16 -3.10 -14.55
CA SER A 94 -14.14 -3.81 -13.73
C SER A 94 -15.45 -3.04 -13.67
N LYS A 95 -16.57 -3.73 -13.40
CA LYS A 95 -17.86 -3.10 -13.06
C LYS A 95 -18.11 -3.02 -11.56
N ASP A 96 -17.33 -3.76 -10.77
CA ASP A 96 -17.57 -3.99 -9.35
C ASP A 96 -16.29 -3.88 -8.49
N GLN A 97 -15.16 -3.48 -9.07
CA GLN A 97 -13.83 -3.36 -8.43
C GLN A 97 -13.21 -4.69 -7.97
N VAL A 98 -13.88 -5.82 -8.23
CA VAL A 98 -13.53 -7.13 -7.68
C VAL A 98 -13.24 -8.13 -8.81
N THR A 99 -14.11 -8.17 -9.81
CA THR A 99 -13.95 -9.00 -11.00
C THR A 99 -13.44 -8.16 -12.15
N TRP A 100 -12.37 -8.62 -12.80
CA TRP A 100 -11.58 -7.83 -13.74
C TRP A 100 -11.53 -8.49 -15.12
N GLU A 101 -11.61 -7.64 -16.14
CA GLU A 101 -11.40 -8.00 -17.54
C GLU A 101 -10.15 -7.30 -18.05
N ASP A 102 -9.26 -8.07 -18.69
CA ASP A 102 -8.06 -7.51 -19.31
C ASP A 102 -8.42 -6.55 -20.44
N TYR A 103 -7.71 -5.41 -20.48
CA TYR A 103 -7.68 -4.50 -21.63
C TYR A 103 -6.29 -4.51 -22.29
N PRO A 104 -6.16 -3.98 -23.52
CA PRO A 104 -4.86 -3.70 -24.12
C PRO A 104 -4.03 -2.80 -23.22
N ASN A 105 -2.72 -3.01 -23.17
CA ASN A 105 -1.86 -2.14 -22.36
C ASN A 105 -2.00 -0.69 -22.84
N ALA A 106 -2.11 0.24 -21.91
CA ALA A 106 -2.50 1.61 -22.19
C ALA A 106 -1.36 2.45 -22.75
N LEU A 107 -0.15 2.33 -22.19
CA LEU A 107 1.00 3.17 -22.54
C LEU A 107 2.26 2.31 -22.73
N TYR A 108 2.99 2.56 -23.83
CA TYR A 108 4.26 1.89 -24.17
C TYR A 108 5.39 2.91 -24.37
N PRO A 109 6.64 2.62 -24.00
CA PRO A 109 7.75 3.51 -24.32
C PRO A 109 7.97 3.59 -25.83
N PHE A 110 8.18 4.80 -26.37
CA PHE A 110 8.46 5.02 -27.79
C PHE A 110 9.72 5.87 -27.99
N GLN A 111 10.52 5.54 -29.01
CA GLN A 111 11.83 6.19 -29.28
C GLN A 111 11.72 7.69 -29.61
N ASP A 112 10.58 8.16 -30.10
CA ASP A 112 10.32 9.55 -30.44
C ASP A 112 9.50 10.28 -29.36
N LYS A 113 9.44 9.72 -28.15
CA LYS A 113 8.72 10.27 -26.99
C LYS A 113 9.64 10.47 -25.80
N TRP A 114 9.18 11.33 -24.89
CA TRP A 114 9.85 11.66 -23.61
C TRP A 114 9.79 10.52 -22.58
N ASP A 115 9.47 9.30 -23.01
CA ASP A 115 9.37 8.10 -22.19
C ASP A 115 10.05 6.87 -22.83
N GLN A 116 10.98 7.11 -23.76
CA GLN A 116 11.64 6.06 -24.56
C GLN A 116 12.35 4.95 -23.75
N LEU A 117 12.69 5.19 -22.48
CA LEU A 117 13.30 4.18 -21.59
C LEU A 117 12.31 3.61 -20.55
N GLY A 118 11.10 4.15 -20.45
CA GLY A 118 10.08 3.66 -19.52
C GLY A 118 8.94 4.66 -19.28
N VAL A 119 7.74 4.12 -19.12
CA VAL A 119 6.54 4.83 -18.67
C VAL A 119 6.35 4.54 -17.18
N PHE A 120 6.75 5.48 -16.33
CA PHE A 120 6.69 5.33 -14.87
C PHE A 120 5.32 5.71 -14.31
N SER A 121 5.16 5.65 -12.99
CA SER A 121 3.89 5.80 -12.29
C SER A 121 3.33 7.22 -12.40
N GLY A 122 2.05 7.34 -12.09
CA GLY A 122 1.28 8.54 -12.33
C GLY A 122 -0.16 8.39 -11.89
N PHE A 123 -0.93 9.46 -12.05
CA PHE A 123 -2.30 9.59 -11.58
C PHE A 123 -3.19 10.24 -12.64
N SER A 124 -4.51 10.04 -12.54
CA SER A 124 -5.50 10.59 -13.46
C SER A 124 -6.19 11.84 -12.92
N MET A 125 -6.73 12.64 -13.83
CA MET A 125 -7.60 13.78 -13.56
C MET A 125 -8.66 13.90 -14.66
N ASP A 126 -9.91 14.07 -14.25
CA ASP A 126 -11.02 14.39 -15.13
C ASP A 126 -10.98 15.86 -15.56
N ASN A 127 -11.50 16.14 -16.76
CA ASN A 127 -11.68 17.51 -17.28
C ASN A 127 -10.40 18.38 -17.22
N ALA A 128 -9.23 17.76 -17.45
CA ALA A 128 -7.96 18.45 -17.37
C ALA A 128 -7.58 19.06 -18.74
N ILE A 129 -6.58 18.51 -19.42
CA ILE A 129 -6.04 19.09 -20.65
C ILE A 129 -7.09 19.01 -21.77
N ASP A 130 -7.43 20.16 -22.35
CA ASP A 130 -8.51 20.32 -23.34
C ASP A 130 -9.88 19.78 -22.88
N GLY A 131 -10.12 19.75 -21.56
CA GLY A 131 -11.35 19.21 -20.97
C GLY A 131 -11.47 17.68 -21.06
N LYS A 132 -10.37 16.97 -21.35
CA LYS A 132 -10.34 15.51 -21.47
C LYS A 132 -9.95 14.84 -20.17
N HIS A 133 -10.35 13.57 -20.02
CA HIS A 133 -9.75 12.71 -19.03
C HIS A 133 -8.27 12.49 -19.37
N THR A 134 -7.41 12.79 -18.40
CA THR A 134 -5.96 12.90 -18.60
C THR A 134 -5.22 12.10 -17.53
N VAL A 135 -4.22 11.32 -17.94
CA VAL A 135 -3.23 10.75 -17.02
C VAL A 135 -1.95 11.58 -17.07
N PHE A 136 -1.42 11.88 -15.90
CA PHE A 136 -0.13 12.52 -15.70
C PHE A 136 0.82 11.45 -15.22
N TYR A 137 1.98 11.31 -15.85
CA TYR A 137 2.93 10.25 -15.53
C TYR A 137 4.38 10.69 -15.71
N THR A 138 5.30 9.91 -15.15
CA THR A 138 6.73 10.15 -15.36
C THR A 138 7.23 9.49 -16.64
N GLY A 139 7.73 10.29 -17.57
CA GLY A 139 8.43 9.81 -18.75
C GLY A 139 9.92 9.70 -18.48
N VAL A 140 10.54 8.57 -18.85
CA VAL A 140 11.97 8.31 -18.61
C VAL A 140 12.79 8.35 -19.90
N THR A 141 13.87 9.14 -19.90
CA THR A 141 14.82 9.27 -21.02
C THR A 141 16.27 8.94 -20.66
N ALA A 142 16.62 8.84 -19.37
CA ALA A 142 17.94 8.40 -18.91
C ALA A 142 17.85 7.41 -17.73
N LEU A 143 18.76 6.43 -17.72
CA LEU A 143 18.91 5.40 -16.69
C LEU A 143 20.40 5.20 -16.37
N PRO A 144 20.77 4.69 -15.17
CA PRO A 144 19.89 4.26 -14.08
C PRO A 144 19.37 5.42 -13.22
N ILE A 145 18.20 5.23 -12.61
CA ILE A 145 17.61 6.15 -11.62
C ILE A 145 17.66 5.49 -10.23
N SER A 146 18.15 6.21 -9.22
CA SER A 146 18.13 5.77 -7.82
C SER A 146 18.57 6.92 -6.91
N TRP A 147 17.97 7.05 -5.73
CA TRP A 147 18.41 8.02 -4.72
C TRP A 147 19.86 7.86 -4.26
N ARG A 148 20.49 6.71 -4.53
CA ARG A 148 21.89 6.43 -4.20
C ARG A 148 22.89 6.89 -5.26
N LYS A 149 22.41 7.28 -6.45
CA LYS A 149 23.24 7.58 -7.62
C LYS A 149 23.13 9.06 -7.98
N GLU A 150 24.09 9.55 -8.75
CA GLU A 150 23.98 10.85 -9.38
C GLU A 150 22.72 10.93 -10.25
N TYR A 151 22.01 12.05 -10.14
CA TYR A 151 20.80 12.30 -10.91
C TYR A 151 21.11 12.67 -12.36
N LEU A 152 20.52 11.94 -13.31
CA LEU A 152 20.83 12.07 -14.73
C LEU A 152 19.87 12.98 -15.51
N PHE A 153 18.94 13.67 -14.83
CA PHE A 153 17.97 14.58 -15.46
C PHE A 153 17.11 13.92 -16.54
N GLY A 154 16.71 12.67 -16.31
CA GLY A 154 15.96 11.85 -17.26
C GLY A 154 14.55 11.49 -16.83
N GLU A 155 13.98 12.14 -15.80
CA GLU A 155 12.57 11.99 -15.42
C GLU A 155 11.83 13.29 -15.76
N HIS A 156 10.71 13.17 -16.46
CA HIS A 156 9.91 14.28 -16.94
C HIS A 156 8.45 14.12 -16.54
N VAL A 157 7.74 15.21 -16.24
CA VAL A 157 6.28 15.17 -16.09
C VAL A 157 5.66 15.27 -17.48
N VAL A 158 4.97 14.22 -17.90
CA VAL A 158 4.30 14.11 -19.20
C VAL A 158 2.84 13.70 -18.98
N TYR A 159 2.06 13.65 -20.07
CA TYR A 159 0.64 13.31 -19.99
C TYR A 159 0.16 12.51 -21.20
N ALA A 160 -0.98 11.84 -21.04
CA ALA A 160 -1.77 11.28 -22.12
C ALA A 160 -3.26 11.54 -21.89
N THR A 161 -4.03 11.69 -22.96
CA THR A 161 -5.48 11.92 -22.91
C THR A 161 -6.24 10.79 -23.59
N THR A 162 -7.49 10.58 -23.20
CA THR A 162 -8.40 9.62 -23.85
C THR A 162 -9.67 10.34 -24.30
N GLU A 163 -10.25 9.85 -25.42
CA GLU A 163 -11.53 10.32 -25.96
C GLU A 163 -12.55 9.17 -26.13
N ASP A 164 -12.19 7.95 -25.73
CA ASP A 164 -12.94 6.72 -26.01
C ASP A 164 -13.20 5.87 -24.75
N GLY A 165 -13.28 6.54 -23.59
CA GLY A 165 -13.52 5.90 -22.29
C GLY A 165 -12.34 5.04 -21.84
N GLY A 166 -11.11 5.55 -22.01
CA GLY A 166 -9.89 4.91 -21.53
C GLY A 166 -9.41 3.70 -22.34
N LYS A 167 -9.98 3.43 -23.52
CA LYS A 167 -9.57 2.31 -24.39
C LYS A 167 -8.27 2.62 -25.14
N THR A 168 -8.11 3.85 -25.59
CA THR A 168 -6.88 4.34 -26.23
C THR A 168 -6.42 5.65 -25.62
N TRP A 169 -5.11 5.88 -25.70
CA TRP A 169 -4.44 7.02 -25.07
C TRP A 169 -3.54 7.75 -26.06
N GLN A 170 -3.78 9.04 -26.21
CA GLN A 170 -2.95 9.94 -27.00
C GLN A 170 -1.95 10.65 -26.09
N LYS A 171 -0.68 10.28 -26.21
CA LYS A 171 0.44 10.94 -25.50
C LYS A 171 0.66 12.36 -26.00
N GLY A 172 0.96 13.27 -25.07
CA GLY A 172 1.44 14.62 -25.36
C GLY A 172 2.68 14.60 -26.26
N SER A 173 2.90 15.71 -26.98
CA SER A 173 4.10 15.89 -27.80
C SER A 173 5.30 16.43 -27.01
N GLU A 174 5.04 17.23 -25.97
CA GLU A 174 6.04 17.88 -25.12
C GLU A 174 5.77 17.55 -23.64
N PRO A 175 6.79 17.57 -22.78
CA PRO A 175 6.60 17.44 -21.35
C PRO A 175 5.88 18.67 -20.79
N LEU A 176 5.06 18.46 -19.77
CA LEU A 176 4.45 19.54 -18.99
C LEU A 176 5.50 20.24 -18.13
N ILE A 177 6.43 19.45 -17.57
CA ILE A 177 7.57 19.96 -16.82
C ILE A 177 8.77 19.09 -17.18
N GLU A 178 9.75 19.69 -17.86
CA GLU A 178 10.90 18.97 -18.42
C GLU A 178 11.93 18.61 -17.34
N LEU A 179 12.19 19.49 -16.36
CA LEU A 179 13.27 19.31 -15.40
C LEU A 179 12.81 19.64 -13.97
N PRO A 180 13.45 19.05 -12.95
CA PRO A 180 13.28 19.51 -11.57
C PRO A 180 13.69 20.99 -11.42
N PRO A 181 13.28 21.68 -10.34
CA PRO A 181 13.62 23.08 -10.13
C PRO A 181 15.13 23.33 -10.16
N THR A 182 15.53 24.42 -10.82
CA THR A 182 16.93 24.75 -11.08
C THR A 182 17.78 24.82 -9.81
N GLY A 183 18.97 24.22 -9.86
CA GLY A 183 19.96 24.31 -8.78
C GLY A 183 19.79 23.27 -7.67
N LEU A 184 18.81 22.38 -7.78
CA LEU A 184 18.58 21.30 -6.82
C LEU A 184 19.32 20.01 -7.23
N ASN A 185 19.98 19.38 -6.26
CA ASN A 185 20.61 18.07 -6.42
C ASN A 185 19.62 16.98 -5.97
N VAL A 186 18.64 16.67 -6.81
CA VAL A 186 17.53 15.78 -6.46
C VAL A 186 17.94 14.31 -6.41
N THR A 187 17.35 13.53 -5.51
CA THR A 187 17.52 12.06 -5.45
C THR A 187 16.63 11.29 -6.45
N GLY A 188 15.57 11.94 -6.89
CA GLY A 188 14.49 11.43 -7.73
C GLY A 188 13.46 12.53 -7.92
N TRP A 189 12.71 12.48 -9.01
CA TRP A 189 11.70 13.48 -9.33
C TRP A 189 10.62 12.86 -10.25
N ARG A 190 9.61 12.23 -9.64
CA ARG A 190 8.65 11.37 -10.35
C ARG A 190 7.27 11.28 -9.69
N ASP A 191 6.39 10.48 -10.28
CA ASP A 191 5.05 10.13 -9.81
C ASP A 191 4.11 11.35 -9.70
N PRO A 192 3.89 12.08 -10.80
CA PRO A 192 3.10 13.30 -10.81
C PRO A 192 1.64 13.05 -10.42
N MET A 193 1.20 13.69 -9.35
CA MET A 193 -0.14 13.53 -8.79
C MET A 193 -0.92 14.85 -8.88
N PRO A 194 -1.87 14.97 -9.83
CA PRO A 194 -2.73 16.14 -9.94
C PRO A 194 -3.85 16.07 -8.90
N PHE A 195 -4.23 17.23 -8.34
CA PHE A 195 -5.29 17.32 -7.35
C PHE A 195 -5.86 18.74 -7.22
N HIS A 196 -7.01 18.82 -6.56
CA HIS A 196 -7.60 20.06 -6.08
C HIS A 196 -7.52 20.11 -4.56
N SER A 197 -7.42 21.31 -3.98
CA SER A 197 -7.37 21.48 -2.53
C SER A 197 -7.93 22.82 -2.10
N LYS A 198 -9.04 22.79 -1.35
CA LYS A 198 -9.62 24.00 -0.76
C LYS A 198 -8.70 24.56 0.33
N SER A 199 -7.98 23.70 1.01
CA SER A 199 -7.03 24.09 2.06
C SER A 199 -5.83 24.83 1.49
N LEU A 200 -5.31 24.42 0.33
CA LEU A 200 -4.25 25.17 -0.37
C LEU A 200 -4.78 26.43 -1.02
N ASP A 201 -6.00 26.43 -1.57
CA ASP A 201 -6.63 27.64 -2.10
C ASP A 201 -6.72 28.71 -1.00
N ALA A 202 -7.19 28.33 0.18
CA ALA A 202 -7.26 29.21 1.35
C ALA A 202 -5.87 29.67 1.81
N HIS A 203 -4.85 28.80 1.74
CA HIS A 203 -3.48 29.15 2.11
C HIS A 203 -2.85 30.18 1.17
N PHE A 204 -3.02 30.01 -0.14
CA PHE A 204 -2.44 30.89 -1.16
C PHE A 204 -3.35 32.09 -1.53
N GLY A 205 -4.59 32.12 -1.02
CA GLY A 205 -5.57 33.15 -1.33
C GLY A 205 -6.13 33.03 -2.75
N TYR A 206 -6.18 31.82 -3.30
CA TYR A 206 -6.81 31.55 -4.59
C TYR A 206 -8.32 31.42 -4.46
N ASP A 207 -9.02 31.67 -5.57
CA ASP A 207 -10.47 31.57 -5.62
C ASP A 207 -10.90 30.10 -5.70
N ALA A 208 -11.27 29.54 -4.55
CA ALA A 208 -11.77 28.17 -4.42
C ALA A 208 -13.04 27.87 -5.24
N THR A 209 -13.69 28.88 -5.85
CA THR A 209 -14.85 28.68 -6.73
C THR A 209 -14.49 28.36 -8.18
N ASN A 210 -13.30 28.75 -8.63
CA ASN A 210 -12.82 28.46 -9.99
C ASN A 210 -11.91 27.23 -10.06
N GLY A 211 -11.54 26.67 -8.90
CA GLY A 211 -10.71 25.48 -8.77
C GLY A 211 -9.26 25.74 -9.20
N SER A 212 -8.33 25.82 -8.24
CA SER A 212 -6.91 25.75 -8.58
C SER A 212 -6.49 24.31 -8.83
N ASN A 213 -5.55 24.14 -9.77
CA ASN A 213 -4.96 22.84 -10.08
C ASN A 213 -3.59 22.78 -9.42
N TYR A 214 -3.39 21.74 -8.63
CA TYR A 214 -2.11 21.45 -8.01
C TYR A 214 -1.53 20.15 -8.56
N LEU A 215 -0.20 20.06 -8.53
CA LEU A 215 0.53 18.85 -8.89
C LEU A 215 1.60 18.59 -7.84
N LEU A 216 1.66 17.36 -7.33
CA LEU A 216 2.79 16.87 -6.54
C LEU A 216 3.75 16.11 -7.43
N VAL A 217 5.04 16.27 -7.17
CA VAL A 217 6.08 15.37 -7.68
C VAL A 217 6.87 14.86 -6.49
N ALA A 218 7.07 13.55 -6.41
CA ALA A 218 7.77 12.88 -5.32
C ALA A 218 9.28 12.82 -5.57
N GLY A 219 10.07 12.90 -4.52
CA GLY A 219 11.52 12.84 -4.63
C GLY A 219 12.27 13.13 -3.33
N GLY A 220 13.39 13.83 -3.47
CA GLY A 220 14.25 14.23 -2.35
C GLY A 220 15.44 15.03 -2.82
N ILE A 221 16.27 15.46 -1.87
CA ILE A 221 17.51 16.19 -2.12
C ILE A 221 18.65 15.42 -1.49
N HIS A 222 19.69 15.15 -2.29
CA HIS A 222 20.87 14.44 -1.83
C HIS A 222 21.48 15.14 -0.60
N GLU A 223 21.90 14.34 0.36
CA GLU A 223 22.43 14.77 1.65
C GLU A 223 21.48 15.53 2.58
N VAL A 224 20.27 15.88 2.15
CA VAL A 224 19.30 16.63 2.98
C VAL A 224 18.13 15.74 3.39
N GLY A 225 17.46 15.09 2.45
CA GLY A 225 16.33 14.20 2.74
C GLY A 225 15.17 14.26 1.75
N PRO A 226 14.11 13.49 2.01
CA PRO A 226 13.01 13.32 1.08
C PRO A 226 12.17 14.60 0.97
N ARG A 227 11.57 14.82 -0.21
CA ARG A 227 10.81 16.03 -0.57
C ARG A 227 9.58 15.66 -1.39
N ILE A 228 8.52 16.44 -1.20
CA ILE A 228 7.35 16.46 -2.08
C ILE A 228 7.29 17.86 -2.67
N PHE A 229 7.51 17.97 -3.98
CA PHE A 229 7.52 19.22 -4.72
C PHE A 229 6.09 19.61 -5.08
N LEU A 230 5.70 20.86 -4.80
CA LEU A 230 4.37 21.39 -5.11
C LEU A 230 4.43 22.31 -6.33
N TYR A 231 3.49 22.11 -7.25
CA TYR A 231 3.24 23.00 -8.37
C TYR A 231 1.79 23.44 -8.42
N HIS A 232 1.53 24.55 -9.09
CA HIS A 232 0.20 25.11 -9.33
C HIS A 232 0.05 25.53 -10.79
N ALA A 233 -1.12 25.30 -11.39
CA ALA A 233 -1.47 25.77 -12.74
C ALA A 233 -2.95 26.17 -12.82
N GLU A 234 -3.28 27.10 -13.71
CA GLU A 234 -4.68 27.41 -14.04
C GLU A 234 -5.23 26.49 -15.14
N ASP A 235 -4.38 25.91 -15.98
CA ASP A 235 -4.76 25.23 -17.22
C ASP A 235 -4.22 23.79 -17.36
N TYR A 236 -3.64 23.23 -16.29
CA TYR A 236 -2.92 21.94 -16.28
C TYR A 236 -1.69 21.83 -17.20
N VAL A 237 -1.32 22.90 -17.89
CA VAL A 237 -0.21 22.91 -18.85
C VAL A 237 0.96 23.73 -18.32
N ASN A 238 0.68 24.94 -17.82
CA ASN A 238 1.69 25.91 -17.38
C ASN A 238 1.87 25.84 -15.85
N TRP A 239 2.74 24.94 -15.40
CA TRP A 239 2.98 24.68 -13.98
C TRP A 239 4.02 25.63 -13.36
N GLU A 240 3.62 26.34 -12.30
CA GLU A 240 4.47 27.18 -11.46
C GLU A 240 4.91 26.40 -10.21
N TYR A 241 6.23 26.36 -9.95
CA TYR A 241 6.77 25.73 -8.73
C TYR A 241 6.48 26.58 -7.48
N LYS A 242 5.93 25.96 -6.43
CA LYS A 242 5.51 26.60 -5.17
C LYS A 242 6.37 26.23 -3.96
N GLY A 243 7.47 25.52 -4.16
CA GLY A 243 8.31 25.00 -3.07
C GLY A 243 7.94 23.58 -2.68
N TYR A 244 8.29 23.19 -1.46
CA TYR A 244 8.01 21.84 -0.95
C TYR A 244 6.67 21.80 -0.23
N LEU A 245 5.79 20.87 -0.60
CA LEU A 245 4.63 20.55 0.23
C LEU A 245 5.09 19.92 1.55
N LEU A 246 5.97 18.92 1.48
CA LEU A 246 6.56 18.25 2.63
C LEU A 246 8.07 18.18 2.48
N SER A 247 8.80 18.56 3.54
CA SER A 247 10.24 18.35 3.65
C SER A 247 10.57 17.70 4.98
N GLN A 248 11.36 16.63 4.94
CA GLN A 248 11.84 15.92 6.14
C GLN A 248 13.36 15.76 6.07
N GLU A 249 13.98 15.63 7.23
CA GLU A 249 15.41 15.31 7.32
C GLU A 249 15.62 13.83 6.97
N LYS A 250 16.66 13.54 6.18
CA LYS A 250 16.99 12.18 5.76
C LYS A 250 17.13 11.26 6.97
N ASN A 251 16.61 10.05 6.84
CA ASN A 251 16.78 8.98 7.81
C ASN A 251 16.34 9.32 9.25
N THR A 252 15.34 10.20 9.39
CA THR A 252 14.71 10.51 10.69
C THR A 252 13.34 9.85 10.80
N THR A 253 12.74 9.87 11.99
CA THR A 253 11.38 9.36 12.22
C THR A 253 10.55 10.43 12.93
N PHE A 254 9.23 10.42 12.71
CA PHE A 254 8.29 11.32 13.38
C PHE A 254 8.06 10.91 14.84
N SER A 255 7.93 9.61 15.08
CA SER A 255 7.66 8.99 16.38
C SER A 255 8.17 7.54 16.40
N PRO A 256 8.14 6.85 17.56
CA PRO A 256 8.38 5.40 17.63
C PRO A 256 7.34 4.54 16.89
N TYR A 257 6.16 5.10 16.62
CA TYR A 257 5.02 4.41 15.99
C TYR A 257 5.03 4.58 14.47
N SER A 258 5.68 5.62 13.97
CA SER A 258 5.90 5.83 12.55
C SER A 258 7.11 5.03 12.04
N ALA A 259 7.12 4.78 10.75
CA ALA A 259 8.34 4.36 10.07
C ALA A 259 9.30 5.53 9.83
N ASN A 260 10.48 5.21 9.27
CA ASN A 260 11.51 6.17 8.94
C ASN A 260 11.16 6.90 7.63
N TRP A 261 11.42 8.22 7.58
CA TRP A 261 11.20 9.04 6.39
C TRP A 261 12.03 8.65 5.17
N GLY A 262 13.11 7.89 5.37
CA GLY A 262 13.99 7.43 4.32
C GLY A 262 14.85 8.54 3.72
N TYR A 263 15.21 8.37 2.46
CA TYR A 263 16.06 9.29 1.70
C TYR A 263 15.33 9.92 0.51
N ASN A 264 14.25 9.30 0.05
CA ASN A 264 13.46 9.71 -1.10
C ASN A 264 11.99 9.32 -0.91
N PHE A 265 11.06 10.13 -1.42
CA PHE A 265 9.64 9.76 -1.50
C PHE A 265 9.26 9.29 -2.90
N GLU A 266 8.29 8.38 -2.98
CA GLU A 266 7.68 7.85 -4.21
C GLU A 266 6.15 7.80 -4.04
N THR A 267 5.39 7.73 -5.13
CA THR A 267 3.93 7.49 -5.17
C THR A 267 3.14 8.37 -4.19
N THR A 268 3.36 9.68 -4.27
CA THR A 268 2.76 10.63 -3.33
C THR A 268 1.34 11.00 -3.74
N ILE A 269 0.45 11.05 -2.76
CA ILE A 269 -0.97 11.33 -2.88
C ILE A 269 -1.34 12.38 -1.84
N TYR A 270 -2.20 13.32 -2.24
CA TYR A 270 -2.92 14.19 -1.33
C TYR A 270 -4.44 14.05 -1.49
N ARG A 271 -5.15 14.07 -0.36
CA ARG A 271 -6.61 14.09 -0.28
C ARG A 271 -7.07 14.94 0.89
N GLU A 272 -8.24 15.56 0.73
CA GLU A 272 -9.00 16.12 1.84
C GLU A 272 -10.06 15.09 2.25
N MET A 273 -10.04 14.63 3.50
CA MET A 273 -10.94 13.58 3.99
C MET A 273 -11.70 14.06 5.22
N ALA A 274 -13.03 13.95 5.21
CA ALA A 274 -13.84 14.23 6.39
C ALA A 274 -13.80 13.06 7.37
N ASP A 275 -13.74 13.35 8.67
CA ASP A 275 -13.97 12.35 9.72
C ASP A 275 -15.47 12.13 10.01
N GLU A 276 -15.75 11.25 10.96
CA GLU A 276 -17.11 10.90 11.40
C GLU A 276 -17.90 12.08 11.97
N ASP A 277 -17.22 13.14 12.43
CA ASP A 277 -17.82 14.39 12.93
C ASP A 277 -17.97 15.46 11.83
N GLY A 278 -17.52 15.16 10.61
CA GLY A 278 -17.54 16.08 9.47
C GLY A 278 -16.39 17.09 9.44
N GLU A 279 -15.37 16.93 10.30
CA GLU A 279 -14.16 17.76 10.26
C GLU A 279 -13.27 17.32 9.09
N LEU A 280 -12.83 18.28 8.29
CA LEU A 280 -12.01 18.02 7.10
C LEU A 280 -10.53 17.97 7.49
N HIS A 281 -9.85 16.90 7.07
CA HIS A 281 -8.43 16.66 7.33
C HIS A 281 -7.63 16.68 6.02
N ASN A 282 -6.43 17.27 6.08
CA ASN A 282 -5.45 17.15 5.00
C ASN A 282 -4.67 15.86 5.19
N VAL A 283 -4.82 14.92 4.25
CA VAL A 283 -4.23 13.58 4.31
C VAL A 283 -3.22 13.41 3.18
N MET A 284 -2.04 12.93 3.53
CA MET A 284 -0.99 12.54 2.60
C MET A 284 -0.74 11.03 2.71
N LEU A 285 -0.61 10.35 1.57
CA LEU A 285 -0.07 9.00 1.48
C LEU A 285 1.16 9.05 0.58
N PHE A 286 2.23 8.37 0.94
CA PHE A 286 3.48 8.39 0.18
C PHE A 286 4.32 7.20 0.59
N ALA A 287 5.25 6.82 -0.27
CA ALA A 287 6.16 5.73 0.01
C ALA A 287 7.55 6.29 0.32
N ALA A 288 8.08 5.97 1.49
CA ALA A 288 9.41 6.38 1.93
C ALA A 288 10.45 5.32 1.56
N GLU A 289 11.40 5.67 0.70
CA GLU A 289 12.45 4.77 0.25
C GLU A 289 13.68 4.87 1.18
N GLY A 290 14.04 3.75 1.80
CA GLY A 290 15.21 3.61 2.68
C GLY A 290 16.09 2.42 2.31
N ASP A 291 17.06 2.12 3.18
CA ASP A 291 17.92 0.94 3.10
C ASP A 291 18.02 0.29 4.48
N PRO A 292 17.66 -0.99 4.66
CA PRO A 292 17.13 -1.92 3.64
C PRO A 292 15.64 -1.74 3.34
N ASN A 293 14.93 -0.97 4.16
CA ASN A 293 13.47 -0.99 4.17
C ASN A 293 12.85 0.16 3.37
N ARG A 294 11.66 -0.10 2.83
CA ARG A 294 10.78 0.90 2.24
C ARG A 294 9.45 0.86 2.99
N TYR A 295 8.78 2.01 3.11
CA TYR A 295 7.57 2.10 3.93
C TYR A 295 6.46 2.86 3.22
N PRO A 296 5.28 2.26 2.99
CA PRO A 296 4.08 2.97 2.57
C PRO A 296 3.52 3.74 3.77
N MET A 297 3.78 5.03 3.85
CA MET A 297 3.43 5.88 4.99
C MET A 297 2.23 6.76 4.69
N TRP A 298 1.63 7.27 5.75
CA TRP A 298 0.60 8.29 5.69
C TRP A 298 0.83 9.35 6.75
N ALA A 299 0.34 10.56 6.50
CA ALA A 299 0.36 11.65 7.45
C ALA A 299 -0.91 12.48 7.35
N THR A 300 -1.40 12.99 8.49
CA THR A 300 -2.33 14.11 8.49
C THR A 300 -1.67 15.33 9.10
N GLY A 301 -2.15 16.51 8.73
CA GLY A 301 -1.50 17.74 9.13
C GLY A 301 -2.27 18.99 8.75
N SER A 302 -1.59 20.12 8.91
CA SER A 302 -2.12 21.43 8.57
C SER A 302 -1.12 22.21 7.73
N PHE A 303 -1.61 23.03 6.82
CA PHE A 303 -0.83 24.11 6.24
C PHE A 303 -0.75 25.25 7.25
N GLY A 304 0.46 25.73 7.55
CA GLY A 304 0.63 26.84 8.50
C GLY A 304 -0.18 28.08 8.09
N SER A 305 -0.57 28.91 9.06
CA SER A 305 -1.29 30.18 8.83
C SER A 305 -0.42 31.29 8.21
N GLY A 306 0.80 30.97 7.75
CA GLY A 306 1.83 31.91 7.32
C GLY A 306 1.71 32.45 5.90
N GLY A 307 0.61 32.19 5.18
CA GLY A 307 0.41 32.63 3.79
C GLY A 307 -0.10 34.06 3.60
N GLY A 308 -0.19 34.86 4.67
CA GLY A 308 -0.52 36.29 4.53
C GLY A 308 0.59 37.04 3.78
N CYS A 309 0.23 37.96 2.87
CA CYS A 309 1.21 38.76 2.14
C CYS A 309 2.26 39.38 3.09
N GLY A 310 3.53 38.99 2.92
CA GLY A 310 4.67 39.60 3.64
C GLY A 310 5.25 38.82 4.83
N VAL A 311 4.84 37.56 5.07
CA VAL A 311 5.57 36.66 6.00
C VAL A 311 6.76 36.05 5.27
N GLU A 312 7.98 36.25 5.77
CA GLU A 312 9.16 35.52 5.29
C GLU A 312 9.02 34.05 5.65
N THR A 313 8.66 33.22 4.68
CA THR A 313 8.69 31.76 4.80
C THR A 313 10.08 31.25 4.39
N ASP A 314 10.66 30.35 5.18
CA ASP A 314 11.87 29.62 4.78
C ASP A 314 11.54 28.79 3.52
N PRO A 315 12.14 29.08 2.35
CA PRO A 315 11.84 28.38 1.11
C PRO A 315 12.25 26.90 1.15
N GLU A 316 13.09 26.50 2.12
CA GLU A 316 13.49 25.10 2.33
C GLU A 316 12.55 24.33 3.26
N ALA A 317 11.66 25.03 3.97
CA ALA A 317 10.67 24.41 4.84
C ALA A 317 9.46 23.91 4.04
N GLY A 318 8.91 22.77 4.46
CA GLY A 318 7.69 22.22 3.90
C GLY A 318 6.46 23.00 4.39
N LEU A 319 5.50 23.24 3.49
CA LEU A 319 4.26 23.92 3.82
C LEU A 319 3.35 23.12 4.77
N PHE A 320 3.37 21.79 4.63
CA PHE A 320 2.59 20.85 5.43
C PHE A 320 3.34 20.49 6.72
N THR A 321 2.70 20.73 7.86
CA THR A 321 3.19 20.29 9.17
C THR A 321 2.44 19.02 9.61
N PRO A 322 3.11 17.84 9.68
CA PRO A 322 2.47 16.62 10.15
C PRO A 322 2.06 16.70 11.62
N LEU A 323 0.84 16.27 11.91
CA LEU A 323 0.25 16.17 13.25
C LEU A 323 0.23 14.72 13.75
N MET A 324 -0.06 13.76 12.86
CA MET A 324 0.06 12.33 13.11
C MET A 324 0.59 11.63 11.86
N VAL A 325 1.41 10.60 12.06
CA VAL A 325 2.11 9.87 11.00
C VAL A 325 2.12 8.39 11.33
N GLY A 326 1.66 7.58 10.37
CA GLY A 326 1.62 6.14 10.50
C GLY A 326 2.11 5.41 9.26
N VAL A 327 1.95 4.10 9.26
CA VAL A 327 2.26 3.21 8.15
C VAL A 327 0.96 2.62 7.65
N SER A 328 0.77 2.58 6.33
CA SER A 328 -0.44 2.04 5.69
C SER A 328 -0.46 0.52 5.75
N ASP A 329 0.72 -0.08 5.65
CA ASP A 329 0.97 -1.51 5.80
C ASP A 329 2.46 -1.73 6.10
N ARG A 330 2.80 -2.47 7.15
CA ARG A 330 4.20 -2.68 7.58
C ARG A 330 4.73 -4.03 7.10
N SER A 331 4.68 -4.24 5.79
CA SER A 331 5.07 -5.47 5.11
C SER A 331 5.78 -5.21 3.77
N ASP A 332 5.76 -6.20 2.88
CA ASP A 332 6.17 -6.17 1.47
C ASP A 332 5.25 -5.32 0.58
N TRP A 333 4.31 -4.59 1.18
CA TRP A 333 3.50 -3.59 0.50
C TRP A 333 4.31 -2.34 0.15
N TYR A 334 4.12 -1.85 -1.07
CA TYR A 334 4.67 -0.58 -1.55
C TYR A 334 3.71 0.15 -2.52
N ALA A 335 4.16 1.31 -3.02
CA ALA A 335 3.54 2.06 -4.10
C ALA A 335 2.01 2.29 -3.94
N ASN A 336 1.64 3.24 -3.08
CA ASN A 336 0.24 3.56 -2.83
C ASN A 336 -0.40 4.20 -4.07
N SER A 337 -1.64 3.82 -4.36
CA SER A 337 -2.51 4.52 -5.30
C SER A 337 -3.92 4.61 -4.75
N ILE A 338 -4.66 5.66 -5.11
CA ILE A 338 -5.98 5.92 -4.55
C ILE A 338 -6.95 6.42 -5.62
N TYR A 339 -8.21 6.03 -5.51
CA TYR A 339 -9.29 6.54 -6.34
C TYR A 339 -10.56 6.73 -5.52
N THR A 340 -11.51 7.48 -6.06
CA THR A 340 -12.84 7.62 -5.50
C THR A 340 -13.77 6.67 -6.24
N ASP A 341 -14.47 5.80 -5.52
CA ASP A 341 -15.43 4.88 -6.14
C ASP A 341 -16.75 5.57 -6.49
N LYS A 342 -17.66 4.80 -7.12
CA LYS A 342 -19.00 5.28 -7.52
C LYS A 342 -19.86 5.81 -6.36
N ASP A 343 -19.58 5.39 -5.12
CA ASP A 343 -20.32 5.76 -3.91
C ASP A 343 -19.61 6.88 -3.12
N GLY A 344 -18.49 7.41 -3.64
CA GLY A 344 -17.72 8.49 -3.02
C GLY A 344 -16.70 8.03 -1.99
N LYS A 345 -16.44 6.72 -1.87
CA LYS A 345 -15.44 6.17 -0.94
C LYS A 345 -14.04 6.38 -1.48
N ASN A 346 -13.08 6.64 -0.59
CA ASN A 346 -11.67 6.64 -0.96
C ASN A 346 -11.14 5.20 -0.89
N VAL A 347 -10.74 4.66 -2.05
CA VAL A 347 -10.23 3.29 -2.18
C VAL A 347 -8.73 3.32 -2.40
N LEU A 348 -7.98 2.83 -1.41
CA LEU A 348 -6.54 2.64 -1.42
C LEU A 348 -6.19 1.25 -1.95
N ILE A 349 -5.20 1.18 -2.82
CA ILE A 349 -4.62 -0.05 -3.33
C ILE A 349 -3.09 0.11 -3.42
N GLY A 350 -2.35 -0.98 -3.32
CA GLY A 350 -0.90 -0.94 -3.43
C GLY A 350 -0.33 -2.24 -3.99
N TRP A 351 0.95 -2.19 -4.33
CA TRP A 351 1.70 -3.32 -4.84
C TRP A 351 2.24 -4.16 -3.68
N ILE A 352 2.03 -5.46 -3.70
CA ILE A 352 2.67 -6.41 -2.79
C ILE A 352 3.77 -7.12 -3.58
N THR A 353 5.02 -6.99 -3.12
CA THR A 353 6.18 -7.60 -3.78
C THR A 353 6.23 -9.10 -3.54
N GLU A 354 7.00 -9.83 -4.34
CA GLU A 354 7.38 -11.19 -4.00
C GLU A 354 8.42 -11.22 -2.87
N ASP A 355 8.41 -12.29 -2.09
CA ASP A 355 9.26 -12.48 -0.92
C ASP A 355 9.86 -13.90 -0.89
N ASN A 356 10.20 -14.35 -2.10
CA ASN A 356 10.65 -15.69 -2.44
C ASN A 356 12.17 -15.77 -2.74
N ASN A 357 12.89 -14.65 -2.59
CA ASN A 357 14.35 -14.50 -2.81
C ASN A 357 14.87 -14.83 -4.22
N PHE A 358 14.00 -14.90 -5.22
CA PHE A 358 14.44 -14.93 -6.62
C PHE A 358 14.89 -13.52 -7.06
N THR A 359 16.13 -13.39 -7.55
CA THR A 359 16.73 -12.07 -7.88
C THR A 359 17.11 -11.90 -9.35
N THR A 360 17.13 -13.00 -10.12
CA THR A 360 17.55 -13.02 -11.53
C THR A 360 16.43 -13.49 -12.47
N GLY A 361 15.17 -13.36 -12.03
CA GLY A 361 13.98 -13.85 -12.75
C GLY A 361 13.16 -14.81 -11.88
N GLN A 362 11.88 -14.95 -12.20
CA GLN A 362 10.90 -15.72 -11.44
C GLN A 362 10.55 -17.02 -12.19
N PRO A 363 10.91 -18.21 -11.66
CA PRO A 363 10.57 -19.48 -12.30
C PRO A 363 9.05 -19.66 -12.48
N GLN A 364 8.23 -19.05 -11.61
CA GLN A 364 6.77 -19.09 -11.72
C GLN A 364 6.22 -18.31 -12.92
N GLY A 365 7.05 -17.54 -13.64
CA GLY A 365 6.65 -16.81 -14.86
C GLY A 365 5.89 -15.51 -14.61
N TRP A 366 5.73 -15.09 -13.36
CA TRP A 366 5.14 -13.82 -12.97
C TRP A 366 5.76 -13.28 -11.68
N ASP A 367 5.66 -11.96 -11.46
CA ASP A 367 6.15 -11.26 -10.27
C ASP A 367 5.18 -10.14 -9.88
N GLY A 368 4.84 -10.08 -8.60
CA GLY A 368 4.04 -9.02 -8.02
C GLY A 368 2.53 -9.23 -8.18
N MET A 369 1.79 -8.57 -7.29
CA MET A 369 0.33 -8.52 -7.26
C MET A 369 -0.12 -7.21 -6.64
N LEU A 370 -1.38 -6.82 -6.84
CA LEU A 370 -1.97 -5.78 -6.01
C LEU A 370 -2.69 -6.41 -4.82
N SER A 371 -2.76 -5.63 -3.77
CA SER A 371 -3.57 -5.91 -2.60
C SER A 371 -5.06 -6.03 -2.87
N VAL A 372 -5.80 -6.53 -1.88
CA VAL A 372 -7.23 -6.25 -1.81
C VAL A 372 -7.47 -4.73 -1.70
N PRO A 373 -8.51 -4.18 -2.35
CA PRO A 373 -8.86 -2.76 -2.23
C PRO A 373 -9.31 -2.42 -0.80
N ARG A 374 -8.87 -1.26 -0.30
CA ARG A 374 -9.11 -0.82 1.08
C ARG A 374 -9.87 0.49 1.10
N GLU A 375 -10.99 0.55 1.80
CA GLU A 375 -11.65 1.81 2.12
C GLU A 375 -10.84 2.54 3.21
N VAL A 376 -10.47 3.80 2.94
CA VAL A 376 -9.68 4.63 3.87
C VAL A 376 -10.36 5.95 4.18
N GLY A 377 -10.16 6.44 5.40
CA GLY A 377 -10.71 7.70 5.90
C GLY A 377 -10.16 8.03 7.27
N ILE A 378 -10.60 9.13 7.89
CA ILE A 378 -10.24 9.44 9.28
C ILE A 378 -11.30 8.85 10.21
N THR A 379 -10.87 8.00 11.14
CA THR A 379 -11.76 7.36 12.13
C THR A 379 -11.50 7.88 13.53
N ILE A 380 -12.52 7.80 14.39
CA ILE A 380 -12.51 8.35 15.74
C ILE A 380 -12.69 7.22 16.75
N VAL A 381 -11.80 7.13 17.73
CA VAL A 381 -11.97 6.24 18.88
C VAL A 381 -12.23 7.11 20.11
N ARG A 382 -13.43 6.98 20.68
CA ARG A 382 -13.93 7.81 21.78
C ARG A 382 -13.85 7.10 23.11
N ASP A 383 -13.93 7.91 24.16
CA ASP A 383 -14.13 7.46 25.52
C ASP A 383 -13.06 6.48 26.02
N ILE A 384 -11.82 6.68 25.56
CA ILE A 384 -10.67 5.86 25.90
C ILE A 384 -10.23 6.16 27.33
N TYR A 385 -10.15 5.11 28.15
CA TYR A 385 -9.30 5.06 29.32
C TYR A 385 -7.94 4.48 28.94
N ASP A 386 -6.94 5.34 28.86
CA ASP A 386 -5.58 5.01 28.41
C ASP A 386 -4.76 4.34 29.53
N VAL A 387 -5.02 3.05 29.77
CA VAL A 387 -4.37 2.25 30.82
C VAL A 387 -2.86 2.11 30.60
N ASP A 388 -2.42 2.08 29.34
CA ASP A 388 -1.01 1.94 28.96
C ASP A 388 -0.25 3.28 28.97
N GLU A 389 -0.94 4.40 29.20
CA GLU A 389 -0.42 5.78 29.15
C GLU A 389 0.32 6.10 27.84
N HIS A 390 0.00 5.43 26.73
CA HIS A 390 0.74 5.59 25.47
C HIS A 390 0.24 6.75 24.61
N LEU A 391 -0.98 7.25 24.86
CA LEU A 391 -1.55 8.39 24.12
C LEU A 391 -0.97 9.72 24.62
N VAL A 392 0.35 9.83 24.54
CA VAL A 392 1.16 11.01 24.90
C VAL A 392 2.15 11.34 23.79
N GLY A 393 2.32 12.62 23.49
CA GLY A 393 3.25 13.07 22.45
C GLY A 393 2.76 12.81 21.04
N LYS A 394 3.69 12.45 20.15
CA LYS A 394 3.46 12.23 18.71
C LYS A 394 3.31 10.74 18.41
N GLY A 395 2.36 10.39 17.55
CA GLY A 395 2.14 9.02 17.09
C GLY A 395 1.42 8.96 15.75
N ASP A 396 0.83 7.80 15.46
CA ASP A 396 -0.12 7.57 14.38
C ASP A 396 -1.57 7.91 14.80
N TRP A 397 -1.71 8.79 15.80
CA TRP A 397 -2.98 9.35 16.26
C TRP A 397 -2.80 10.81 16.67
N VAL A 398 -3.91 11.53 16.78
CA VAL A 398 -4.00 12.80 17.52
C VAL A 398 -5.04 12.66 18.62
N VAL A 399 -4.73 13.14 19.83
CA VAL A 399 -5.72 13.26 20.91
C VAL A 399 -6.52 14.55 20.66
N SER A 400 -7.78 14.41 20.24
CA SER A 400 -8.63 15.53 19.86
C SER A 400 -9.49 16.07 21.01
N ASP A 401 -9.73 15.27 22.05
CA ASP A 401 -10.56 15.65 23.19
C ASP A 401 -10.11 14.95 24.47
N LEU A 402 -10.28 15.64 25.61
CA LEU A 402 -9.85 15.22 26.95
C LEU A 402 -10.95 15.62 27.96
N LYS A 403 -11.50 14.63 28.69
CA LYS A 403 -12.57 14.86 29.68
C LYS A 403 -12.24 14.18 31.00
N ASP A 404 -12.50 14.88 32.11
CA ASP A 404 -12.47 14.27 33.43
C ASP A 404 -13.75 13.47 33.68
N VAL A 405 -13.59 12.21 34.06
CA VAL A 405 -14.66 11.29 34.48
C VAL A 405 -14.57 11.13 35.99
N SER A 406 -15.60 11.59 36.70
CA SER A 406 -15.69 11.44 38.16
C SER A 406 -16.20 10.06 38.53
N CYS A 407 -15.43 9.35 39.34
CA CYS A 407 -15.73 7.98 39.77
C CYS A 407 -16.55 7.95 41.06
N ALA A 408 -17.26 6.86 41.31
CA ALA A 408 -18.09 6.72 42.52
C ALA A 408 -17.28 6.76 43.83
N ASP A 409 -15.99 6.43 43.79
CA ASP A 409 -15.07 6.50 44.93
C ASP A 409 -14.48 7.91 45.19
N GLY A 410 -14.89 8.91 44.39
CA GLY A 410 -14.41 10.29 44.47
C GLY A 410 -13.09 10.55 43.73
N SER A 411 -12.51 9.55 43.07
CA SER A 411 -11.38 9.74 42.15
C SER A 411 -11.84 10.32 40.81
N ALA A 412 -10.89 10.81 40.03
CA ALA A 412 -11.12 11.24 38.66
C ALA A 412 -10.19 10.48 37.71
N LYS A 413 -10.74 9.98 36.61
CA LYS A 413 -10.00 9.40 35.50
C LYS A 413 -10.12 10.28 34.27
N GLN A 414 -9.18 10.18 33.35
CA GLN A 414 -9.22 10.93 32.10
C GLN A 414 -9.76 10.05 30.96
N SER A 415 -10.81 10.53 30.32
CA SER A 415 -11.30 10.02 29.03
C SER A 415 -10.63 10.78 27.89
N LYS A 416 -10.11 10.05 26.91
CA LYS A 416 -9.48 10.59 25.70
C LYS A 416 -10.31 10.23 24.47
N THR A 417 -10.37 11.14 23.50
CA THR A 417 -10.79 10.82 22.13
C THR A 417 -9.60 10.98 21.21
N ILE A 418 -9.36 10.00 20.35
CA ILE A 418 -8.34 10.08 19.32
C ILE A 418 -8.93 10.04 17.92
N LYS A 419 -8.20 10.63 16.98
CA LYS A 419 -8.39 10.45 15.54
C LYS A 419 -7.18 9.74 14.96
N THR A 420 -7.39 8.88 13.97
CA THR A 420 -6.33 8.15 13.25
C THR A 420 -6.81 7.78 11.83
N LEU A 421 -5.95 7.17 11.02
CA LEU A 421 -6.36 6.62 9.73
C LEU A 421 -7.18 5.34 9.94
N GLY A 422 -8.42 5.36 9.51
CA GLY A 422 -9.24 4.17 9.32
C GLY A 422 -8.82 3.46 8.02
N VAL A 423 -8.74 2.14 8.10
CA VAL A 423 -8.44 1.26 6.97
C VAL A 423 -9.25 -0.03 7.11
N LYS A 424 -10.13 -0.28 6.13
CA LYS A 424 -11.02 -1.45 6.11
C LYS A 424 -10.95 -2.11 4.74
N PRO A 425 -11.13 -3.42 4.63
CA PRO A 425 -11.37 -4.06 3.34
C PRO A 425 -12.58 -3.43 2.65
N LEU A 426 -12.50 -3.22 1.34
CA LEU A 426 -13.63 -2.70 0.58
C LEU A 426 -14.82 -3.67 0.71
N SER A 427 -16.01 -3.13 1.00
CA SER A 427 -17.23 -3.92 1.19
C SER A 427 -17.56 -4.85 0.03
N ASP A 428 -17.20 -4.45 -1.19
CA ASP A 428 -17.49 -5.14 -2.43
C ASP A 428 -16.78 -6.50 -2.51
N LEU A 429 -15.72 -6.73 -1.73
CA LEU A 429 -15.04 -8.03 -1.63
C LEU A 429 -15.98 -9.17 -1.21
N GLN A 430 -17.12 -8.88 -0.59
CA GLN A 430 -18.17 -9.87 -0.33
C GLN A 430 -18.66 -10.58 -1.61
N LEU A 431 -18.48 -9.99 -2.79
CA LEU A 431 -18.81 -10.61 -4.07
C LEU A 431 -18.00 -11.88 -4.34
N LEU A 432 -16.82 -12.00 -3.74
CA LEU A 432 -15.97 -13.20 -3.81
C LEU A 432 -16.53 -14.38 -3.02
N ARG A 433 -17.41 -14.12 -2.03
CA ARG A 433 -17.92 -15.14 -1.13
C ARG A 433 -18.68 -16.23 -1.90
N ASN A 434 -18.41 -17.47 -1.52
CA ASN A 434 -19.14 -18.64 -1.93
C ASN A 434 -20.04 -19.09 -0.77
N GLU A 435 -21.32 -18.75 -0.84
CA GLU A 435 -22.30 -19.08 0.21
C GLU A 435 -22.49 -20.60 0.42
N ASN A 436 -22.08 -21.43 -0.54
CA ASN A 436 -22.12 -22.89 -0.37
C ASN A 436 -20.92 -23.44 0.41
N ALA A 437 -19.87 -22.64 0.57
CA ALA A 437 -18.62 -22.97 1.24
C ALA A 437 -18.38 -22.02 2.43
N HIS A 438 -19.45 -21.75 3.18
CA HIS A 438 -19.45 -20.89 4.36
C HIS A 438 -19.59 -21.73 5.64
N GLU A 439 -18.69 -21.49 6.60
CA GLU A 439 -18.79 -21.99 7.96
C GLU A 439 -19.02 -20.84 8.93
N GLU A 440 -20.10 -20.92 9.70
CA GLU A 440 -20.32 -20.10 10.89
C GLU A 440 -20.03 -20.96 12.12
N VAL A 441 -19.08 -20.52 12.95
CA VAL A 441 -18.68 -21.23 14.17
C VAL A 441 -19.35 -20.54 15.35
N ALA A 442 -20.07 -21.34 16.15
CA ALA A 442 -20.63 -20.87 17.42
C ALA A 442 -19.52 -20.34 18.34
N SER A 443 -19.86 -19.57 19.38
CA SER A 443 -18.83 -19.06 20.29
C SER A 443 -17.95 -20.19 20.85
N VAL A 444 -16.62 -20.03 20.72
CA VAL A 444 -15.61 -21.01 21.13
C VAL A 444 -14.67 -20.38 22.15
N SER A 445 -14.47 -21.05 23.28
CA SER A 445 -13.39 -20.72 24.21
C SER A 445 -12.17 -21.61 23.96
N VAL A 446 -11.03 -20.98 23.72
CA VAL A 446 -9.72 -21.62 23.56
C VAL A 446 -8.87 -21.26 24.78
N ASN A 447 -8.09 -22.20 25.31
CA ASN A 447 -7.27 -21.95 26.51
C ASN A 447 -5.90 -22.61 26.39
N ALA A 448 -4.88 -21.82 26.06
CA ALA A 448 -3.50 -22.28 25.87
C ALA A 448 -3.39 -23.45 24.86
N THR A 449 -4.21 -23.41 23.81
CA THR A 449 -4.34 -24.45 22.77
C THR A 449 -4.70 -23.83 21.42
N SER A 450 -4.83 -24.67 20.41
CA SER A 450 -5.45 -24.33 19.12
C SER A 450 -6.68 -25.21 18.88
N GLU A 451 -7.74 -24.65 18.31
CA GLU A 451 -8.97 -25.34 17.93
C GLU A 451 -9.09 -25.32 16.41
N VAL A 452 -9.05 -26.50 15.78
CA VAL A 452 -9.09 -26.64 14.32
C VAL A 452 -10.53 -26.46 13.83
N LEU A 453 -10.70 -25.63 12.80
CA LEU A 453 -12.00 -25.39 12.16
C LEU A 453 -12.33 -26.51 11.16
N LYS A 454 -13.60 -26.62 10.74
CA LYS A 454 -13.98 -27.58 9.69
C LYS A 454 -13.57 -27.07 8.31
N SER A 455 -13.56 -25.75 8.13
CA SER A 455 -13.11 -25.09 6.92
C SER A 455 -11.63 -25.36 6.68
N THR A 456 -11.33 -25.78 5.45
CA THR A 456 -9.97 -25.89 4.94
C THR A 456 -9.92 -25.25 3.55
N GLY A 457 -8.75 -24.76 3.16
CA GLY A 457 -8.56 -24.17 1.84
C GLY A 457 -7.23 -23.42 1.71
N LYS A 458 -6.83 -23.23 0.46
CA LYS A 458 -5.67 -22.38 0.12
C LYS A 458 -6.04 -20.91 -0.03
N SER A 459 -7.29 -20.64 -0.37
CA SER A 459 -7.85 -19.30 -0.51
C SER A 459 -9.17 -19.20 0.26
N PHE A 460 -9.29 -18.19 1.12
CA PHE A 460 -10.47 -17.96 1.95
C PHE A 460 -10.49 -16.55 2.57
N GLU A 461 -11.68 -16.13 2.97
CA GLU A 461 -11.93 -14.97 3.83
C GLU A 461 -12.31 -15.48 5.24
N LEU A 462 -11.77 -14.86 6.28
CA LEU A 462 -12.09 -15.13 7.69
C LEU A 462 -12.45 -13.84 8.41
N ILE A 463 -13.59 -13.82 9.09
CA ILE A 463 -13.98 -12.74 10.01
C ILE A 463 -14.16 -13.36 11.39
N ALA A 464 -13.65 -12.71 12.43
CA ALA A 464 -13.81 -13.16 13.80
C ALA A 464 -13.71 -12.01 14.80
N GLU A 465 -14.47 -12.10 15.88
CA GLU A 465 -14.31 -11.25 17.06
C GLU A 465 -13.72 -12.07 18.22
N VAL A 466 -12.89 -11.43 19.04
CA VAL A 466 -12.45 -11.96 20.33
C VAL A 466 -13.07 -11.07 21.39
N ALA A 467 -14.11 -11.58 22.04
CA ALA A 467 -14.89 -10.83 23.01
C ALA A 467 -14.15 -10.65 24.34
N GLU A 468 -13.45 -11.69 24.78
CA GLU A 468 -12.64 -11.69 26.00
C GLU A 468 -11.37 -12.51 25.77
N PHE A 469 -10.23 -12.00 26.25
CA PHE A 469 -9.00 -12.78 26.30
C PHE A 469 -8.09 -12.30 27.45
N GLU A 470 -7.24 -13.19 27.92
CA GLU A 470 -6.33 -12.95 29.04
C GLU A 470 -5.31 -11.85 28.69
N ARG A 471 -5.17 -10.83 29.56
CA ARG A 471 -4.18 -9.76 29.36
C ARG A 471 -2.76 -10.32 29.35
N GLY A 472 -1.93 -9.80 28.47
CA GLY A 472 -0.54 -10.25 28.26
C GLY A 472 -0.43 -11.56 27.47
N SER A 473 -1.54 -12.16 27.02
CA SER A 473 -1.52 -13.33 26.15
C SER A 473 -1.51 -12.96 24.66
N LYS A 474 -1.35 -13.98 23.80
CA LYS A 474 -1.51 -13.87 22.35
C LYS A 474 -2.79 -14.58 21.92
N VAL A 475 -3.47 -14.03 20.93
CA VAL A 475 -4.72 -14.59 20.39
C VAL A 475 -4.81 -14.33 18.88
N GLY A 476 -5.31 -15.30 18.12
CA GLY A 476 -5.51 -15.17 16.67
C GLY A 476 -5.74 -16.51 15.98
N PHE A 477 -5.02 -16.77 14.89
CA PHE A 477 -5.28 -17.87 13.96
C PHE A 477 -3.99 -18.57 13.49
N GLU A 478 -4.10 -19.85 13.20
CA GLU A 478 -3.15 -20.60 12.37
C GLU A 478 -3.80 -20.82 11.00
N VAL A 479 -3.10 -20.45 9.93
CA VAL A 479 -3.59 -20.58 8.55
C VAL A 479 -2.57 -21.34 7.70
N ARG A 480 -3.06 -21.95 6.61
CA ARG A 480 -2.23 -22.76 5.71
C ARG A 480 -1.44 -23.82 6.48
N ARG A 481 -2.08 -24.38 7.50
CA ARG A 481 -1.52 -25.38 8.41
C ARG A 481 -1.55 -26.75 7.77
N SER A 482 -0.43 -27.45 7.78
CA SER A 482 -0.37 -28.85 7.35
C SER A 482 -0.90 -29.79 8.43
N SER A 483 -1.34 -30.99 8.05
CA SER A 483 -1.83 -31.99 9.01
C SER A 483 -0.77 -32.44 10.04
N GLU A 484 0.52 -32.35 9.68
CA GLU A 484 1.66 -32.68 10.56
C GLU A 484 2.19 -31.48 11.34
N GLY A 485 1.76 -30.26 10.98
CA GLY A 485 2.22 -29.01 11.59
C GLY A 485 3.63 -28.56 11.18
N ASP A 486 4.19 -29.15 10.12
CA ASP A 486 5.48 -28.78 9.53
C ASP A 486 5.42 -27.52 8.65
N GLU A 487 4.23 -27.15 8.18
CA GLU A 487 3.96 -25.83 7.59
C GLU A 487 2.79 -25.16 8.32
N VAL A 488 2.98 -23.91 8.74
CA VAL A 488 1.96 -23.07 9.37
C VAL A 488 2.33 -21.59 9.26
N THR A 489 1.34 -20.75 9.02
CA THR A 489 1.43 -19.31 9.19
C THR A 489 0.58 -18.91 10.38
N THR A 490 1.14 -18.18 11.34
CA THR A 490 0.43 -17.79 12.56
C THR A 490 0.16 -16.30 12.57
N ILE A 491 -1.11 -15.91 12.66
CA ILE A 491 -1.57 -14.52 12.71
C ILE A 491 -2.05 -14.24 14.12
N VAL A 492 -1.41 -13.34 14.86
CA VAL A 492 -1.77 -13.08 16.26
C VAL A 492 -1.73 -11.60 16.61
N TYR A 493 -2.62 -11.20 17.51
CA TYR A 493 -2.42 -10.05 18.37
C TYR A 493 -1.62 -10.46 19.60
N ASP A 494 -0.48 -9.83 19.83
CA ASP A 494 0.37 -9.96 21.01
C ASP A 494 0.12 -8.78 21.96
N ASP A 495 -0.61 -9.03 23.04
CA ASP A 495 -0.96 -7.98 24.01
C ASP A 495 0.24 -7.50 24.82
N THR A 496 1.23 -8.36 25.09
CA THR A 496 2.41 -7.94 25.84
C THR A 496 3.22 -6.94 25.03
N GLU A 497 3.41 -7.22 23.75
CA GLU A 497 4.20 -6.39 22.84
C GLU A 497 3.39 -5.27 22.15
N LYS A 498 2.06 -5.30 22.28
CA LYS A 498 1.13 -4.39 21.59
C LYS A 498 1.32 -4.42 20.08
N LYS A 499 1.36 -5.63 19.50
CA LYS A 499 1.64 -5.86 18.07
C LYS A 499 0.63 -6.81 17.45
N VAL A 500 0.28 -6.58 16.19
CA VAL A 500 -0.24 -7.61 15.31
C VAL A 500 0.95 -8.21 14.55
N VAL A 501 1.01 -9.54 14.49
CA VAL A 501 2.14 -10.29 13.93
C VAL A 501 1.62 -11.34 12.95
N ILE A 502 2.24 -11.43 11.78
CA ILE A 502 2.16 -12.59 10.88
C ILE A 502 3.50 -13.32 10.98
N ASP A 503 3.51 -14.40 11.74
CA ASP A 503 4.67 -15.28 11.88
C ASP A 503 4.72 -16.26 10.72
N ARG A 504 5.76 -16.08 9.89
CA ARG A 504 6.04 -16.87 8.70
C ARG A 504 7.29 -17.74 8.80
N SER A 505 7.82 -17.89 10.01
CA SER A 505 9.01 -18.71 10.29
C SER A 505 8.87 -20.17 9.89
N SER A 506 7.63 -20.66 9.85
CA SER A 506 7.28 -22.04 9.46
C SER A 506 6.28 -22.09 8.30
N SER A 507 6.13 -21.01 7.52
CA SER A 507 5.10 -20.98 6.45
C SER A 507 5.47 -21.75 5.18
N SER A 508 6.74 -22.06 4.99
CA SER A 508 7.22 -22.80 3.83
C SER A 508 8.36 -23.72 4.23
N THR A 509 8.30 -24.96 3.77
CA THR A 509 9.46 -25.86 3.80
C THR A 509 10.41 -25.52 2.65
N ALA A 510 11.72 -25.50 2.93
CA ALA A 510 12.72 -25.30 1.86
C ALA A 510 12.81 -26.47 0.86
N ASP A 511 12.00 -27.51 1.04
CA ASP A 511 12.01 -28.74 0.25
C ASP A 511 11.11 -28.67 -1.00
N CYS A 512 10.42 -27.55 -1.24
CA CYS A 512 9.68 -27.35 -2.49
C CYS A 512 10.63 -27.44 -3.69
N ALA A 513 10.25 -28.20 -4.73
CA ALA A 513 11.08 -28.39 -5.91
C ALA A 513 11.57 -27.07 -6.52
N VAL A 514 10.69 -26.08 -6.70
CA VAL A 514 11.06 -24.77 -7.28
C VAL A 514 12.14 -24.04 -6.47
N PHE A 515 12.10 -24.08 -5.14
CA PHE A 515 13.11 -23.43 -4.30
C PHE A 515 14.39 -24.26 -4.21
N ALA A 516 14.25 -25.57 -3.99
CA ALA A 516 15.37 -26.52 -3.88
C ALA A 516 16.19 -26.59 -5.17
N ASP A 517 15.54 -26.69 -6.34
CA ASP A 517 16.18 -26.79 -7.64
C ASP A 517 16.94 -25.51 -8.02
N ASN A 518 16.51 -24.37 -7.49
CA ASN A 518 17.17 -23.07 -7.71
C ASN A 518 18.10 -22.64 -6.57
N GLY A 519 18.20 -23.44 -5.50
CA GLY A 519 19.08 -23.15 -4.36
C GLY A 519 18.70 -21.88 -3.58
N VAL A 520 17.41 -21.51 -3.58
CA VAL A 520 16.88 -20.35 -2.84
C VAL A 520 15.94 -20.82 -1.73
N LYS A 521 15.56 -19.91 -0.83
CA LYS A 521 14.54 -20.13 0.20
C LYS A 521 13.67 -18.90 0.31
N PRO A 522 12.35 -19.02 0.54
CA PRO A 522 11.52 -17.88 0.86
C PRO A 522 11.97 -17.16 2.12
N VAL A 523 11.63 -15.88 2.24
CA VAL A 523 11.83 -15.08 3.45
C VAL A 523 10.98 -15.67 4.58
N THR A 524 11.53 -15.71 5.80
CA THR A 524 10.91 -16.41 6.96
C THR A 524 10.68 -15.48 8.15
N GLU A 525 11.21 -14.27 8.07
CA GLU A 525 11.10 -13.23 9.07
C GLU A 525 9.63 -12.82 9.25
N SER A 526 9.15 -12.79 10.50
CA SER A 526 7.79 -12.35 10.80
C SER A 526 7.61 -10.87 10.48
N VAL A 527 6.46 -10.52 9.89
CA VAL A 527 6.05 -9.12 9.71
C VAL A 527 5.12 -8.71 10.84
N TRP A 528 5.19 -7.45 11.25
CA TRP A 528 4.44 -6.95 12.41
C TRP A 528 4.26 -5.44 12.39
N GLY A 529 3.22 -4.97 13.07
CA GLY A 529 2.96 -3.55 13.33
C GLY A 529 2.39 -3.31 14.73
N TYR A 530 2.64 -2.13 15.29
CA TYR A 530 2.08 -1.76 16.58
C TYR A 530 0.56 -1.61 16.49
N PHE A 531 -0.15 -2.10 17.49
CA PHE A 531 -1.59 -1.95 17.62
C PHE A 531 -1.99 -1.94 19.09
N TYR A 532 -2.73 -0.90 19.49
CA TYR A 532 -3.22 -0.75 20.86
C TYR A 532 -4.73 -0.97 20.89
N LEU A 533 -5.14 -1.91 21.73
CA LEU A 533 -6.53 -2.07 22.16
C LEU A 533 -6.74 -1.21 23.39
N TYR A 534 -7.78 -0.40 23.37
CA TYR A 534 -8.09 0.53 24.44
C TYR A 534 -9.09 -0.04 25.42
N ASP A 535 -9.06 0.43 26.67
CA ASP A 535 -10.21 0.28 27.55
C ASP A 535 -11.16 1.46 27.27
N ILE A 536 -12.45 1.18 27.08
CA ILE A 536 -13.47 2.16 26.71
C ILE A 536 -14.46 2.31 27.87
N PHE A 537 -14.72 3.54 28.31
CA PHE A 537 -15.71 3.81 29.35
C PHE A 537 -17.11 3.38 28.89
N THR A 538 -17.82 2.66 29.75
CA THR A 538 -19.15 2.09 29.46
C THR A 538 -20.31 2.93 30.02
N GLY A 539 -19.99 3.93 30.86
CA GLY A 539 -20.91 4.68 31.71
C GLY A 539 -21.93 5.62 31.03
N ALA A 540 -22.00 5.66 29.70
CA ALA A 540 -23.04 6.41 28.98
C ALA A 540 -24.24 5.56 28.52
N VAL A 541 -24.12 4.23 28.53
CA VAL A 541 -25.10 3.33 27.87
C VAL A 541 -25.99 2.56 28.85
N ALA A 542 -25.64 2.50 30.14
CA ALA A 542 -26.46 1.86 31.16
C ALA A 542 -26.52 2.72 32.41
N GLN A 543 -27.69 2.75 33.05
CA GLN A 543 -27.96 3.38 34.35
C GLN A 543 -27.20 2.67 35.49
N GLN A 544 -25.88 2.50 35.37
CA GLN A 544 -24.98 1.86 36.32
C GLN A 544 -24.43 2.87 37.34
N ALA A 545 -24.12 2.35 38.53
CA ALA A 545 -23.78 3.13 39.72
C ALA A 545 -22.35 3.71 39.73
N ASP A 546 -21.47 3.27 38.83
CA ASP A 546 -20.11 3.80 38.69
C ASP A 546 -19.82 4.22 37.25
N VAL A 547 -19.60 5.51 37.04
CA VAL A 547 -19.37 6.13 35.72
C VAL A 547 -17.96 5.80 35.19
N CYS A 548 -17.08 5.29 36.06
CA CYS A 548 -15.69 4.94 35.71
C CYS A 548 -15.46 3.48 35.30
N GLU A 549 -16.51 2.68 35.10
CA GLU A 549 -16.38 1.33 34.56
C GLU A 549 -15.93 1.41 33.09
N ALA A 550 -14.76 0.85 32.80
CA ALA A 550 -14.25 0.70 31.44
C ALA A 550 -14.11 -0.79 31.09
N LYS A 551 -14.40 -1.12 29.84
CA LYS A 551 -14.22 -2.47 29.29
C LYS A 551 -13.25 -2.41 28.14
N ARG A 552 -12.43 -3.45 28.02
CA ARG A 552 -11.52 -3.58 26.90
C ARG A 552 -12.30 -3.61 25.60
N GLU A 553 -11.82 -2.86 24.62
CA GLU A 553 -12.31 -2.88 23.25
C GLU A 553 -12.28 -4.33 22.72
N LYS A 554 -13.36 -4.75 22.06
CA LYS A 554 -13.39 -6.02 21.35
C LYS A 554 -12.32 -6.02 20.26
N LEU A 555 -11.61 -7.12 20.12
CA LEU A 555 -10.66 -7.32 19.03
C LEU A 555 -11.39 -7.97 17.85
N SER A 556 -11.39 -7.32 16.70
CA SER A 556 -12.04 -7.79 15.47
C SER A 556 -10.98 -7.98 14.40
N PHE A 557 -10.93 -9.20 13.86
CA PHE A 557 -10.09 -9.58 12.74
C PHE A 557 -10.92 -9.76 11.48
N HIS A 558 -10.38 -9.26 10.37
CA HIS A 558 -10.83 -9.57 9.02
C HIS A 558 -9.60 -9.95 8.21
N VAL A 559 -9.52 -11.23 7.82
CA VAL A 559 -8.32 -11.85 7.24
C VAL A 559 -8.66 -12.39 5.86
N PHE A 560 -7.77 -12.14 4.90
CA PHE A 560 -7.81 -12.70 3.56
C PHE A 560 -6.56 -13.55 3.38
N VAL A 561 -6.74 -14.81 3.01
CA VAL A 561 -5.64 -15.70 2.62
C VAL A 561 -5.90 -16.11 1.18
N ASP A 562 -4.96 -15.87 0.27
CA ASP A 562 -5.11 -16.19 -1.14
C ASP A 562 -3.86 -16.84 -1.72
N VAL A 563 -3.78 -18.16 -1.60
CA VAL A 563 -2.69 -19.02 -2.08
C VAL A 563 -1.32 -18.67 -1.48
N SER A 564 -0.76 -17.52 -1.81
CA SER A 564 0.53 -17.03 -1.35
C SER A 564 0.45 -15.66 -0.69
N SER A 565 -0.73 -15.05 -0.59
CA SER A 565 -0.96 -13.79 0.10
C SER A 565 -1.70 -14.00 1.42
N VAL A 566 -1.32 -13.23 2.45
CA VAL A 566 -2.07 -13.06 3.69
C VAL A 566 -2.23 -11.58 3.94
N GLU A 567 -3.47 -11.09 4.06
CA GLU A 567 -3.78 -9.71 4.46
C GLU A 567 -4.68 -9.70 5.69
N VAL A 568 -4.28 -8.94 6.71
CA VAL A 568 -4.90 -8.91 8.04
C VAL A 568 -5.35 -7.50 8.36
N PHE A 569 -6.61 -7.34 8.71
CA PHE A 569 -7.20 -6.07 9.14
C PHE A 569 -7.70 -6.19 10.57
N VAL A 570 -7.41 -5.19 11.39
CA VAL A 570 -7.78 -5.18 12.81
C VAL A 570 -8.52 -3.90 13.19
N ASN A 571 -9.72 -4.06 13.75
CA ASN A 571 -10.63 -3.02 14.23
C ASN A 571 -10.83 -1.84 13.25
N GLY A 572 -10.68 -2.08 11.94
CA GLY A 572 -10.85 -1.08 10.89
C GLY A 572 -9.88 0.11 10.93
N ARG A 573 -8.73 -0.02 11.60
CA ARG A 573 -7.69 1.03 11.70
C ARG A 573 -6.25 0.49 11.65
N PHE A 574 -6.10 -0.77 11.25
CA PHE A 574 -4.82 -1.43 11.11
C PHE A 574 -4.88 -2.42 9.97
N ALA A 575 -3.82 -2.48 9.16
CA ALA A 575 -3.65 -3.46 8.11
C ALA A 575 -2.20 -3.97 8.07
N LEU A 576 -2.03 -5.25 7.73
CA LEU A 576 -0.72 -5.89 7.58
C LEU A 576 -0.82 -7.02 6.55
N SER A 577 0.11 -7.03 5.61
CA SER A 577 0.18 -8.05 4.55
C SER A 577 1.41 -8.95 4.70
N ALA A 578 1.45 -10.10 4.03
CA ALA A 578 2.63 -10.95 3.92
C ALA A 578 2.54 -11.87 2.71
N ARG A 579 3.70 -12.26 2.16
CA ARG A 579 3.79 -13.41 1.24
C ARG A 579 4.11 -14.69 2.01
N ILE A 580 3.51 -15.79 1.60
CA ILE A 580 3.79 -17.14 2.11
C ILE A 580 3.86 -18.13 0.95
N TYR A 581 4.71 -19.15 1.06
CA TYR A 581 4.87 -20.16 0.00
C TYR A 581 4.77 -21.60 0.52
N PRO A 582 3.65 -22.00 1.17
CA PRO A 582 3.48 -23.38 1.64
C PRO A 582 3.46 -24.35 0.47
N CYS A 583 4.13 -25.49 0.60
CA CYS A 583 4.38 -26.42 -0.50
C CYS A 583 3.94 -27.85 -0.24
N ALA A 584 3.48 -28.20 0.97
CA ALA A 584 3.37 -29.59 1.39
C ALA A 584 2.62 -30.46 0.38
N GLY A 585 3.39 -31.26 -0.37
CA GLY A 585 2.88 -32.13 -1.42
C GLY A 585 2.21 -33.41 -0.91
N LYS A 586 2.38 -33.77 0.37
CA LYS A 586 1.85 -35.03 0.94
C LYS A 586 0.76 -34.86 2.01
N THR A 587 0.77 -33.76 2.76
CA THR A 587 -0.06 -33.56 3.96
C THR A 587 -1.05 -32.41 3.84
N GLY A 588 -0.97 -31.62 2.75
CA GLY A 588 -1.89 -30.52 2.44
C GLY A 588 -1.77 -29.35 3.43
N SER A 589 -1.30 -28.19 2.98
CA SER A 589 -1.19 -26.98 3.80
C SER A 589 -2.43 -26.11 3.63
N ASP A 590 -3.59 -26.60 4.06
CA ASP A 590 -4.92 -25.99 3.86
C ASP A 590 -5.73 -25.86 5.16
N GLY A 591 -5.19 -26.27 6.31
CA GLY A 591 -5.86 -26.18 7.60
C GLY A 591 -5.98 -24.75 8.14
N ILE A 592 -7.04 -24.53 8.93
CA ILE A 592 -7.36 -23.28 9.63
C ILE A 592 -7.65 -23.61 11.10
N ALA A 593 -7.10 -22.85 12.04
CA ALA A 593 -7.38 -23.01 13.46
C ALA A 593 -7.45 -21.67 14.19
N LEU A 594 -8.28 -21.61 15.24
CA LEU A 594 -8.23 -20.55 16.26
C LEU A 594 -7.09 -20.89 17.23
N THR A 595 -6.34 -19.90 17.70
CA THR A 595 -5.25 -20.13 18.66
C THR A 595 -5.17 -19.05 19.73
N ALA A 596 -4.81 -19.46 20.94
CA ALA A 596 -4.53 -18.55 22.05
C ALA A 596 -3.49 -19.14 23.01
N THR A 597 -2.56 -18.32 23.50
CA THR A 597 -1.57 -18.75 24.52
C THR A 597 -2.12 -18.68 25.95
N GLY A 598 -3.21 -17.95 26.16
CA GLY A 598 -4.01 -17.91 27.39
C GLY A 598 -5.46 -18.26 27.11
N SER A 599 -6.37 -17.89 28.01
CA SER A 599 -7.82 -18.03 27.75
C SER A 599 -8.31 -16.96 26.79
N ALA A 600 -9.07 -17.34 25.77
CA ALA A 600 -9.74 -16.44 24.83
C ALA A 600 -11.10 -17.00 24.41
N THR A 601 -12.07 -16.12 24.18
CA THR A 601 -13.40 -16.47 23.67
C THR A 601 -13.60 -15.78 22.33
N PHE A 602 -13.69 -16.59 21.28
CA PHE A 602 -14.02 -16.18 19.93
C PHE A 602 -15.54 -16.15 19.74
N GLU A 603 -16.01 -15.13 19.04
CA GLU A 603 -17.40 -14.91 18.65
C GLU A 603 -17.45 -14.52 17.17
N ASN A 604 -18.62 -14.69 16.55
CA ASN A 604 -18.86 -14.28 15.16
C ASN A 604 -17.77 -14.77 14.18
N VAL A 605 -17.30 -16.00 14.36
CA VAL A 605 -16.29 -16.61 13.51
C VAL A 605 -16.98 -17.11 12.23
N GLN A 606 -16.67 -16.48 11.11
CA GLN A 606 -17.19 -16.80 9.79
C GLN A 606 -16.03 -17.05 8.85
N VAL A 607 -16.09 -18.16 8.10
CA VAL A 607 -15.07 -18.53 7.12
C VAL A 607 -15.74 -18.86 5.79
N TRP A 608 -15.36 -18.16 4.73
CA TRP A 608 -15.77 -18.48 3.35
C TRP A 608 -14.58 -19.04 2.60
N THR A 609 -14.64 -20.31 2.24
CA THR A 609 -13.64 -20.98 1.40
C THR A 609 -14.11 -21.04 -0.05
N GLU A 610 -13.25 -21.54 -0.94
CA GLU A 610 -13.55 -21.67 -2.38
C GLU A 610 -14.09 -20.36 -2.99
N PRO A 611 -13.37 -19.24 -2.85
CA PRO A 611 -13.83 -17.95 -3.32
C PRO A 611 -14.00 -17.95 -4.84
N LYS A 612 -14.90 -17.10 -5.32
CA LYS A 612 -14.99 -16.80 -6.76
C LYS A 612 -13.68 -16.16 -7.22
N HIS A 613 -13.34 -16.38 -8.48
CA HIS A 613 -12.12 -15.85 -9.07
C HIS A 613 -12.32 -14.37 -9.46
N ALA A 614 -11.29 -13.55 -9.27
CA ALA A 614 -11.29 -12.18 -9.75
C ALA A 614 -11.06 -12.08 -11.27
N TRP A 615 -10.55 -13.15 -11.89
CA TRP A 615 -10.28 -13.24 -13.32
C TRP A 615 -10.98 -14.46 -13.92
N ALA A 616 -11.32 -14.38 -15.20
CA ALA A 616 -11.70 -15.57 -15.95
C ALA A 616 -10.54 -16.58 -16.00
N GLU A 617 -10.85 -17.88 -16.07
CA GLU A 617 -9.84 -18.94 -16.21
C GLU A 617 -8.96 -18.72 -17.45
N GLU A 618 -9.58 -18.35 -18.57
CA GLU A 618 -8.90 -17.93 -19.78
C GLU A 618 -8.98 -16.41 -19.91
N ARG A 619 -7.83 -15.75 -19.74
CA ARG A 619 -7.68 -14.31 -19.84
C ARG A 619 -7.52 -13.90 -21.30
N VAL A 620 -8.53 -13.24 -21.87
CA VAL A 620 -8.53 -12.76 -23.26
C VAL A 620 -8.44 -11.24 -23.29
N VAL A 621 -7.54 -10.71 -24.12
CA VAL A 621 -7.41 -9.27 -24.35
C VAL A 621 -8.27 -8.89 -25.56
N PRO A 622 -9.27 -7.99 -25.42
CA PRO A 622 -10.04 -7.52 -26.54
C PRO A 622 -9.18 -6.69 -27.49
N THR A 623 -9.45 -6.79 -28.80
CA THR A 623 -8.87 -5.91 -29.83
C THR A 623 -9.88 -4.81 -30.16
N PHE A 624 -9.48 -3.55 -30.00
CA PHE A 624 -10.32 -2.39 -30.29
C PHE A 624 -9.99 -1.73 -31.63
#